data_AF-A0A4Q7FPM9-F1
#
_entry.id   AF-A0A4Q7FPM9-F1
#
_cell.length_a   1.000
_cell.length_b   1.000
_cell.length_c   1.000
_cell.angle_alpha   90.00
_cell.angle_beta   90.00
_cell.angle_gamma   90.00
#
_symmetry.space_group_name_H-M   'P 1'
#
loop_
_entity.id
_entity.type
_entity.pdbx_description
1 polymer ?
#
loop_
_entity_poly.entity_id
_entity_poly.type
_entity_poly.pdbx_seq_one_letter_code
_entity_poly.pdbx_strand_id
1 'polypeptide(L)'
;MHQQRQHCADWRLHSSSLVDKASIYTSHSYSSSRSEPSYSICRKLHTFTMGDNYPAYERPEFDSVCLTGTTGDKLRKGLQKAVKEYRKYLQKRVQRAQVKWVAKARAYEQATDRPPRNFGAFETNPCMTASPLAGANEAIELDTLSGDASDPPLLYVYLPTNLARSCVEDKTFEAVPTKYCPGVVIAMNCRPYDPVISARSISGKYHRRLCTNVEREDMQYFLAVVATDRFSFQDNGVWIRDTTSGQFDIVAYGEMTWPPPMPPTDWPTASGWDD
;
A
#
# COMPACT_ATOMS: atom_id res chain seq x y z
N MET A 1 19.17 -10.09 -38.28
CA MET A 1 17.75 -10.08 -37.90
C MET A 1 17.66 -9.68 -36.42
N HIS A 2 16.82 -8.68 -36.15
CA HIS A 2 16.47 -7.90 -34.92
C HIS A 2 17.23 -8.13 -33.60
N GLN A 3 17.89 -7.12 -32.98
CA GLN A 3 17.36 -5.96 -32.20
C GLN A 3 16.45 -6.40 -31.02
N GLN A 4 16.61 -5.94 -29.77
CA GLN A 4 16.84 -4.56 -29.34
C GLN A 4 17.31 -4.46 -27.86
N ARG A 5 17.94 -3.31 -27.57
CA ARG A 5 18.59 -2.80 -26.33
C ARG A 5 17.55 -2.42 -25.25
N GLN A 6 17.78 -2.69 -23.96
CA GLN A 6 18.36 -1.79 -22.92
C GLN A 6 17.77 -0.37 -22.86
N HIS A 7 17.26 0.04 -21.68
CA HIS A 7 17.68 1.27 -20.96
C HIS A 7 16.98 1.38 -19.58
N CYS A 8 17.77 1.37 -18.50
CA CYS A 8 17.46 2.06 -17.23
C CYS A 8 18.33 3.32 -17.22
N ALA A 9 17.74 4.49 -16.97
CA ALA A 9 18.43 5.77 -16.99
C ALA A 9 18.82 6.24 -15.58
N ASP A 10 20.06 6.70 -15.48
CA ASP A 10 20.74 7.35 -14.37
C ASP A 10 20.12 8.69 -13.98
N TRP A 11 20.19 9.02 -12.69
CA TRP A 11 19.92 10.34 -12.13
C TRP A 11 21.24 11.04 -11.75
N ARG A 12 21.53 12.21 -12.34
CA ARG A 12 22.46 13.21 -11.78
C ARG A 12 21.92 14.63 -11.92
N LEU A 13 22.07 15.35 -10.81
CA LEU A 13 21.85 16.79 -10.59
C LEU A 13 22.74 17.66 -11.50
N HIS A 14 22.27 18.88 -11.84
CA HIS A 14 23.03 20.15 -11.72
C HIS A 14 22.08 21.36 -11.85
N SER A 15 22.53 22.48 -11.26
CA SER A 15 21.84 23.73 -10.93
C SER A 15 22.07 24.88 -11.95
N SER A 16 21.39 26.02 -11.70
CA SER A 16 21.67 27.44 -12.10
C SER A 16 20.73 28.00 -13.21
N SER A 17 19.84 28.99 -12.95
CA SER A 17 20.02 30.48 -12.96
C SER A 17 20.21 31.05 -14.39
N LEU A 18 19.62 32.14 -14.93
CA LEU A 18 18.77 33.27 -14.51
C LEU A 18 18.35 34.07 -15.80
N VAL A 19 17.24 34.85 -15.74
CA VAL A 19 16.94 36.14 -16.44
C VAL A 19 16.30 36.21 -17.86
N ASP A 20 15.09 36.82 -17.87
CA ASP A 20 14.40 37.79 -18.74
C ASP A 20 14.45 37.76 -20.28
N LYS A 21 13.25 37.80 -20.92
CA LYS A 21 12.64 39.03 -21.49
C LYS A 21 11.29 38.76 -22.17
N ALA A 22 10.42 39.77 -22.10
CA ALA A 22 9.06 39.77 -22.61
C ALA A 22 8.91 40.36 -24.03
N SER A 23 7.77 40.02 -24.63
CA SER A 23 6.99 40.74 -25.67
C SER A 23 7.42 40.62 -27.14
N ILE A 24 6.53 40.08 -27.99
CA ILE A 24 5.70 40.84 -28.95
C ILE A 24 4.79 39.86 -29.73
N TYR A 25 3.54 40.31 -29.92
CA TYR A 25 2.47 39.73 -30.72
C TYR A 25 2.84 39.56 -32.21
N THR A 26 2.45 38.42 -32.82
CA THR A 26 1.83 38.44 -34.16
C THR A 26 1.05 37.16 -34.44
N SER A 27 -0.21 37.33 -34.80
CA SER A 27 -1.18 36.33 -35.24
C SER A 27 -0.82 35.79 -36.63
N HIS A 28 -0.73 34.46 -36.79
CA HIS A 28 -0.95 33.79 -38.09
C HIS A 28 -1.72 32.49 -37.84
N SER A 29 -2.90 32.44 -38.45
CA SER A 29 -3.81 31.31 -38.53
C SER A 29 -3.23 30.22 -39.43
N TYR A 30 -3.07 29.01 -38.89
CA TYR A 30 -3.02 27.79 -39.71
C TYR A 30 -3.82 26.68 -39.00
N SER A 31 -4.90 26.30 -39.64
CA SER A 31 -5.74 25.15 -39.31
C SER A 31 -4.96 23.87 -39.60
N SER A 32 -4.77 23.02 -38.60
CA SER A 32 -4.63 21.59 -38.83
C SER A 32 -5.11 20.78 -37.63
N SER A 33 -6.01 19.87 -37.97
CA SER A 33 -6.69 18.87 -37.16
C SER A 33 -5.77 18.04 -36.27
N ARG A 34 -6.13 17.93 -34.99
CA ARG A 34 -6.22 16.70 -34.15
C ARG A 34 -6.24 17.12 -32.69
N SER A 35 -7.43 17.27 -32.11
CA SER A 35 -7.61 17.45 -30.68
C SER A 35 -7.56 16.09 -29.99
N GLU A 36 -6.46 15.82 -29.32
CA GLU A 36 -6.33 14.77 -28.31
C GLU A 36 -7.30 15.08 -27.15
N PRO A 37 -7.92 14.06 -26.51
CA PRO A 37 -8.68 14.29 -25.30
C PRO A 37 -7.69 14.67 -24.18
N SER A 38 -7.70 15.96 -23.84
CA SER A 38 -7.12 16.49 -22.62
C SER A 38 -7.82 15.82 -21.44
N TYR A 39 -7.19 14.79 -20.85
CA TYR A 39 -7.54 14.35 -19.51
C TYR A 39 -7.06 15.42 -18.54
N SER A 40 -7.93 16.40 -18.31
CA SER A 40 -7.92 17.20 -17.11
C SER A 40 -8.07 16.23 -15.93
N ILE A 41 -6.94 15.84 -15.33
CA ILE A 41 -6.94 15.27 -13.99
C ILE A 41 -7.37 16.41 -13.07
N CYS A 42 -8.68 16.55 -12.87
CA CYS A 42 -9.21 17.20 -11.70
C CYS A 42 -8.76 16.36 -10.49
N ARG A 43 -7.56 16.64 -9.97
CA ARG A 43 -7.22 16.29 -8.60
C ARG A 43 -8.21 17.04 -7.72
N LYS A 44 -9.30 16.37 -7.36
CA LYS A 44 -10.06 16.73 -6.17
C LYS A 44 -9.10 16.50 -5.00
N LEU A 45 -8.35 17.53 -4.63
CA LEU A 45 -7.93 17.66 -3.24
C LEU A 45 -9.24 17.65 -2.44
N HIS A 46 -9.55 16.51 -1.83
CA HIS A 46 -10.54 16.47 -0.78
C HIS A 46 -9.94 17.17 0.44
N THR A 47 -9.95 18.50 0.44
CA THR A 47 -9.83 19.29 1.65
C THR A 47 -11.12 19.10 2.44
N PHE A 48 -11.16 18.04 3.25
CA PHE A 48 -12.20 17.89 4.26
C PHE A 48 -12.09 19.06 5.24
N THR A 49 -12.99 20.03 5.09
CA THR A 49 -13.18 21.14 6.02
C THR A 49 -14.00 20.59 7.21
N MET A 50 -13.32 19.95 8.15
CA MET A 50 -13.90 19.65 9.47
C MET A 50 -13.80 20.90 10.35
N GLY A 51 -14.93 21.31 10.93
CA GLY A 51 -15.19 22.63 11.53
C GLY A 51 -14.40 23.06 12.77
N ASP A 52 -13.19 22.52 13.00
CA ASP A 52 -12.39 22.84 14.18
C ASP A 52 -11.29 23.90 13.92
N ASN A 53 -11.12 24.39 12.70
CA ASN A 53 -10.14 25.42 12.28
C ASN A 53 -8.67 25.14 12.62
N TYR A 54 -8.31 23.91 12.97
CA TYR A 54 -6.91 23.51 13.10
C TYR A 54 -6.18 23.59 11.75
N PRO A 55 -4.84 23.73 11.75
CA PRO A 55 -4.06 23.65 10.53
C PRO A 55 -4.34 22.33 9.79
N ALA A 56 -4.35 22.35 8.46
CA ALA A 56 -4.44 21.12 7.68
C ALA A 56 -3.20 20.24 7.94
N TYR A 57 -3.42 18.94 8.13
CA TYR A 57 -2.37 17.94 8.16
C TYR A 57 -2.27 17.30 6.77
N GLU A 58 -1.06 17.35 6.19
CA GLU A 58 -0.74 16.61 4.98
C GLU A 58 0.24 15.51 5.35
N ARG A 59 -0.24 14.27 5.35
CA ARG A 59 0.61 13.11 5.60
C ARG A 59 1.58 12.94 4.43
N PRO A 60 2.90 12.86 4.68
CA PRO A 60 3.86 12.53 3.62
C PRO A 60 3.48 11.23 2.94
N GLU A 61 3.70 11.08 1.64
CA GLU A 61 3.40 9.83 0.94
C GLU A 61 4.60 8.89 0.89
N PHE A 62 4.31 7.58 0.93
CA PHE A 62 5.23 6.51 0.61
C PHE A 62 4.96 5.96 -0.78
N ASP A 63 6.02 5.60 -1.51
CA ASP A 63 5.93 4.94 -2.79
C ASP A 63 6.24 3.45 -2.61
N SER A 64 5.30 2.61 -3.00
CA SER A 64 5.41 1.16 -2.82
C SER A 64 6.57 0.58 -3.63
N VAL A 65 7.25 -0.41 -3.05
CA VAL A 65 8.34 -1.12 -3.75
C VAL A 65 7.77 -2.21 -4.66
N CYS A 66 8.01 -2.10 -5.97
CA CYS A 66 7.67 -3.14 -6.93
C CYS A 66 8.67 -4.31 -6.85
N LEU A 67 8.16 -5.50 -6.59
CA LEU A 67 8.91 -6.76 -6.50
C LEU A 67 8.43 -7.80 -7.53
N THR A 68 7.67 -7.38 -8.54
CA THR A 68 7.29 -8.23 -9.67
C THR A 68 8.52 -8.88 -10.32
N GLY A 69 8.39 -10.16 -10.67
CA GLY A 69 9.48 -10.94 -11.25
C GLY A 69 10.55 -11.41 -10.25
N THR A 70 10.39 -11.12 -8.95
CA THR A 70 11.27 -11.65 -7.89
C THR A 70 10.61 -12.78 -7.13
N THR A 71 11.37 -13.85 -6.84
CA THR A 71 10.85 -15.05 -6.16
C THR A 71 11.85 -15.57 -5.10
N GLY A 72 11.38 -16.47 -4.23
CA GLY A 72 12.18 -17.15 -3.22
C GLY A 72 13.01 -16.21 -2.35
N ASP A 73 14.30 -16.51 -2.20
CA ASP A 73 15.22 -15.70 -1.39
C ASP A 73 15.41 -14.28 -1.88
N LYS A 74 15.31 -14.04 -3.19
CA LYS A 74 15.41 -12.68 -3.74
C LYS A 74 14.21 -11.84 -3.33
N LEU A 75 13.01 -12.43 -3.37
CA LEU A 75 11.78 -11.79 -2.89
C LEU A 75 11.86 -11.49 -1.40
N ARG A 76 12.29 -12.47 -0.58
CA ARG A 76 12.49 -12.28 0.86
C ARG A 76 13.43 -11.11 1.18
N LYS A 77 14.61 -11.05 0.53
CA LYS A 77 15.56 -9.95 0.68
C LYS A 77 15.01 -8.62 0.19
N GLY A 78 14.24 -8.63 -0.90
CA GLY A 78 13.53 -7.46 -1.43
C GLY A 78 12.54 -6.88 -0.42
N LEU A 79 11.73 -7.74 0.20
CA LEU A 79 10.79 -7.35 1.25
C LEU A 79 11.50 -6.80 2.50
N GLN A 80 12.60 -7.43 2.94
CA GLN A 80 13.41 -6.90 4.05
C GLN A 80 13.94 -5.50 3.74
N LYS A 81 14.42 -5.25 2.52
CA LYS A 81 14.86 -3.92 2.09
C LYS A 81 13.71 -2.93 2.06
N ALA A 82 12.53 -3.33 1.57
CA ALA A 82 11.34 -2.49 1.54
C ALA A 82 10.90 -2.08 2.96
N VAL A 83 10.92 -3.00 3.93
CA VAL A 83 10.64 -2.70 5.35
C VAL A 83 11.64 -1.68 5.91
N LYS A 84 12.94 -1.84 5.61
CA LYS A 84 13.98 -0.90 6.07
C LYS A 84 13.76 0.51 5.52
N GLU A 85 13.45 0.65 4.23
CA GLU A 85 13.13 1.96 3.64
C GLU A 85 11.82 2.53 4.18
N TYR A 86 10.80 1.71 4.38
CA TYR A 86 9.53 2.13 4.96
C TYR A 86 9.69 2.61 6.40
N ARG A 87 10.44 1.89 7.25
CA ARG A 87 10.77 2.31 8.61
C ARG A 87 11.48 3.66 8.63
N LYS A 88 12.46 3.86 7.74
CA LYS A 88 13.19 5.13 7.60
C LYS A 88 12.25 6.26 7.14
N TYR A 89 11.32 5.98 6.23
CA TYR A 89 10.29 6.91 5.81
C TYR A 89 9.39 7.32 6.98
N LEU A 90 8.88 6.35 7.76
CA LEU A 90 8.04 6.62 8.92
C LEU A 90 8.74 7.53 9.94
N GLN A 91 10.00 7.22 10.28
CA GLN A 91 10.77 8.01 11.26
C GLN A 91 11.15 9.40 10.74
N LYS A 92 11.65 9.50 9.50
CA LYS A 92 12.23 10.75 8.99
C LYS A 92 11.21 11.71 8.38
N ARG A 93 10.10 11.18 7.86
CA ARG A 93 9.08 11.97 7.16
C ARG A 93 7.79 12.04 7.96
N VAL A 94 7.16 10.90 8.25
CA VAL A 94 5.83 10.85 8.87
C VAL A 94 5.86 11.39 10.30
N GLN A 95 6.70 10.82 11.18
CA GLN A 95 6.83 11.27 12.57
C GLN A 95 7.21 12.76 12.66
N ARG A 96 8.15 13.20 11.81
CA ARG A 96 8.56 14.60 11.75
C ARG A 96 7.41 15.54 11.33
N ALA A 97 6.61 15.12 10.35
CA ALA A 97 5.45 15.88 9.91
C ALA A 97 4.37 15.94 10.99
N GLN A 98 4.11 14.82 11.68
CA GLN A 98 3.16 14.76 12.80
C GLN A 98 3.58 15.69 13.95
N VAL A 99 4.83 15.58 14.42
CA VAL A 99 5.37 16.43 15.50
C VAL A 99 5.29 17.91 15.11
N LYS A 100 5.65 18.26 13.88
CA LYS A 100 5.54 19.64 13.38
C LYS A 100 4.09 20.14 13.35
N TRP A 101 3.16 19.27 12.96
CA TRP A 101 1.75 19.61 12.93
C TRP A 101 1.18 19.78 14.35
N VAL A 102 1.50 18.87 15.27
CA VAL A 102 1.10 18.95 16.68
C VAL A 102 1.60 20.26 17.29
N ALA A 103 2.86 20.64 17.06
CA ALA A 103 3.39 21.92 17.55
C ALA A 103 2.59 23.13 17.02
N LYS A 104 2.17 23.11 15.74
CA LYS A 104 1.31 24.17 15.18
C LYS A 104 -0.09 24.15 15.79
N ALA A 105 -0.66 22.96 16.00
CA ALA A 105 -1.96 22.80 16.64
C ALA A 105 -1.94 23.34 18.08
N ARG A 106 -0.87 23.07 18.86
CA ARG A 106 -0.66 23.64 20.19
C ARG A 106 -0.54 25.17 20.18
N ALA A 107 0.23 25.72 19.24
CA ALA A 107 0.36 27.16 19.09
C ALA A 107 -0.98 27.83 18.72
N TYR A 108 -1.78 27.17 17.89
CA TYR A 108 -3.14 27.60 17.57
C TYR A 108 -4.07 27.57 18.79
N GLU A 109 -4.04 26.49 19.58
CA GLU A 109 -4.80 26.37 20.83
C GLU A 109 -4.47 27.51 21.79
N GLN A 110 -3.18 27.81 21.99
CA GLN A 110 -2.73 28.92 22.83
C GLN A 110 -3.18 30.29 22.30
N ALA A 111 -3.04 30.53 20.99
CA ALA A 111 -3.42 31.81 20.38
C ALA A 111 -4.93 32.07 20.38
N THR A 112 -5.74 31.01 20.51
CA THR A 112 -7.21 31.09 20.50
C THR A 112 -7.85 30.78 21.85
N ASP A 113 -7.04 30.70 22.92
CA ASP A 113 -7.46 30.37 24.28
C ASP A 113 -8.32 29.09 24.35
N ARG A 114 -7.96 28.09 23.54
CA ARG A 114 -8.63 26.78 23.52
C ARG A 114 -7.94 25.82 24.50
N PRO A 115 -8.71 24.94 25.17
CA PRO A 115 -8.12 23.90 26.00
C PRO A 115 -7.26 22.96 25.15
N PRO A 116 -6.09 22.51 25.65
CA PRO A 116 -5.24 21.58 24.93
C PRO A 116 -5.96 20.26 24.62
N ARG A 117 -6.05 19.89 23.35
CA ARG A 117 -6.64 18.60 22.94
C ARG A 117 -5.65 17.45 23.12
N ASN A 118 -6.09 16.26 23.53
CA ASN A 118 -5.21 15.10 23.47
C ASN A 118 -5.20 14.51 22.04
N PHE A 119 -4.06 14.54 21.34
CA PHE A 119 -3.94 13.91 20.02
C PHE A 119 -3.52 12.44 20.09
N GLY A 120 -3.32 11.89 21.29
CA GLY A 120 -3.13 10.46 21.56
C GLY A 120 -1.93 9.87 20.82
N ALA A 121 -2.14 8.72 20.18
CA ALA A 121 -1.10 8.01 19.43
C ALA A 121 -0.47 8.85 18.31
N PHE A 122 -1.15 9.89 17.81
CA PHE A 122 -0.61 10.77 16.78
C PHE A 122 0.58 11.62 17.26
N GLU A 123 0.73 11.85 18.57
CA GLU A 123 1.88 12.57 19.13
C GLU A 123 3.11 11.67 19.30
N THR A 124 2.88 10.37 19.56
CA THR A 124 3.93 9.45 20.00
C THR A 124 4.37 8.46 18.94
N ASN A 125 3.49 8.10 18.01
CA ASN A 125 3.72 7.07 17.00
C ASN A 125 3.41 7.59 15.59
N PRO A 126 4.09 7.06 14.56
CA PRO A 126 3.69 7.32 13.20
C PRO A 126 2.32 6.68 12.92
N CYS A 127 1.40 7.43 12.32
CA CYS A 127 0.05 6.97 12.04
C CYS A 127 -0.21 6.89 10.53
N MET A 128 -1.12 6.01 10.10
CA MET A 128 -1.67 5.98 8.73
C MET A 128 -2.77 7.02 8.50
N THR A 129 -3.29 7.63 9.57
CA THR A 129 -4.45 8.52 9.49
C THR A 129 -4.19 9.78 8.66
N ALA A 130 -5.11 10.06 7.73
CA ALA A 130 -5.06 11.26 6.88
C ALA A 130 -5.39 12.55 7.66
N SER A 131 -6.21 12.48 8.72
CA SER A 131 -6.57 13.62 9.57
C SER A 131 -6.57 13.27 11.06
N PRO A 132 -5.76 13.94 11.90
CA PRO A 132 -5.70 13.71 13.35
C PRO A 132 -6.97 14.16 14.09
N LEU A 133 -7.87 14.89 13.44
CA LEU A 133 -9.07 15.48 14.06
C LEU A 133 -10.27 14.52 14.06
N ALA A 134 -10.24 13.49 13.21
CA ALA A 134 -11.31 12.50 13.09
C ALA A 134 -11.34 11.48 14.26
N GLY A 135 -10.48 11.65 15.27
CA GLY A 135 -10.47 10.86 16.51
C GLY A 135 -9.92 9.44 16.40
N ALA A 136 -9.84 8.88 15.19
CA ALA A 136 -9.38 7.51 14.97
C ALA A 136 -7.97 7.50 14.35
N ASN A 137 -6.96 7.58 15.22
CA ASN A 137 -5.56 7.42 14.83
C ASN A 137 -5.26 5.94 14.61
N GLU A 138 -4.80 5.57 13.41
CA GLU A 138 -4.36 4.22 13.07
C GLU A 138 -2.84 4.19 13.24
N ALA A 139 -2.37 3.80 14.43
CA ALA A 139 -0.96 3.82 14.79
C ALA A 139 -0.19 2.65 14.19
N ILE A 140 1.06 2.91 13.83
CA ILE A 140 2.03 1.91 13.39
C ILE A 140 3.06 1.73 14.50
N GLU A 141 3.15 0.51 15.03
CA GLU A 141 4.13 0.18 16.06
C GLU A 141 5.51 -0.03 15.42
N LEU A 142 6.36 0.99 15.46
CA LEU A 142 7.68 0.96 14.84
C LEU A 142 8.56 -0.19 15.34
N ASP A 143 8.45 -0.57 16.61
CA ASP A 143 9.31 -1.59 17.20
C ASP A 143 9.05 -2.98 16.60
N THR A 144 7.82 -3.23 16.12
CA THR A 144 7.49 -4.46 15.38
C THR A 144 8.20 -4.54 14.03
N LEU A 145 8.55 -3.41 13.41
CA LEU A 145 9.22 -3.33 12.11
C LEU A 145 10.75 -3.47 12.19
N SER A 146 11.25 -4.37 13.04
CA SER A 146 12.69 -4.57 13.20
C SER A 146 13.35 -5.01 11.88
N GLY A 147 14.40 -4.29 11.49
CA GLY A 147 15.15 -4.57 10.26
C GLY A 147 16.05 -5.80 10.32
N ASP A 148 16.20 -6.39 11.51
CA ASP A 148 17.11 -7.52 11.77
C ASP A 148 16.36 -8.85 11.92
N ALA A 149 15.04 -8.84 11.82
CA ALA A 149 14.25 -10.06 11.79
C ALA A 149 14.59 -10.90 10.54
N SER A 150 14.75 -12.22 10.73
CA SER A 150 15.00 -13.17 9.64
C SER A 150 13.91 -13.13 8.58
N ASP A 151 12.68 -12.80 8.99
CA ASP A 151 11.53 -12.58 8.14
C ASP A 151 10.95 -11.19 8.35
N PRO A 152 10.58 -10.48 7.28
CA PRO A 152 9.91 -9.19 7.38
C PRO A 152 8.57 -9.34 8.13
N PRO A 153 8.30 -8.49 9.13
CA PRO A 153 7.08 -8.50 9.94
C PRO A 153 5.92 -7.84 9.17
N LEU A 154 5.54 -8.44 8.04
CA LEU A 154 4.50 -7.96 7.14
C LEU A 154 3.30 -8.91 7.14
N LEU A 155 2.14 -8.31 6.87
CA LEU A 155 0.95 -9.03 6.48
C LEU A 155 0.78 -8.92 4.96
N TYR A 156 0.08 -9.88 4.36
CA TYR A 156 -0.06 -10.01 2.93
C TYR A 156 -1.53 -10.09 2.54
N VAL A 157 -1.94 -9.20 1.64
CA VAL A 157 -3.25 -9.24 0.99
C VAL A 157 -3.08 -9.83 -0.41
N TYR A 158 -3.88 -10.83 -0.76
CA TYR A 158 -3.80 -11.52 -2.04
C TYR A 158 -5.01 -11.16 -2.90
N LEU A 159 -4.76 -10.64 -4.10
CA LEU A 159 -5.77 -10.09 -5.00
C LEU A 159 -5.43 -10.37 -6.48
N PRO A 160 -6.42 -10.24 -7.38
CA PRO A 160 -6.17 -10.21 -8.81
C PRO A 160 -5.28 -9.05 -9.20
N THR A 161 -4.61 -9.20 -10.35
CA THR A 161 -3.65 -8.22 -10.88
C THR A 161 -4.22 -6.80 -10.97
N ASN A 162 -5.42 -6.64 -11.53
CA ASN A 162 -6.05 -5.34 -11.73
C ASN A 162 -6.40 -4.65 -10.41
N LEU A 163 -6.93 -5.40 -9.45
CA LEU A 163 -7.28 -4.86 -8.13
C LEU A 163 -6.03 -4.49 -7.33
N ALA A 164 -5.01 -5.35 -7.33
CA ALA A 164 -3.75 -5.06 -6.66
C ALA A 164 -3.11 -3.77 -7.18
N ARG A 165 -3.11 -3.56 -8.51
CA ARG A 165 -2.57 -2.34 -9.13
C ARG A 165 -3.36 -1.09 -8.75
N SER A 166 -4.70 -1.15 -8.78
CA SER A 166 -5.54 -0.02 -8.34
C SER A 166 -5.27 0.31 -6.87
N CYS A 167 -5.17 -0.69 -5.98
CA CYS A 167 -4.85 -0.42 -4.58
C CYS A 167 -3.50 0.29 -4.39
N VAL A 168 -2.49 -0.04 -5.20
CA VAL A 168 -1.16 0.61 -5.16
C VAL A 168 -1.22 2.04 -5.69
N GLU A 169 -1.94 2.27 -6.79
CA GLU A 169 -2.09 3.59 -7.41
C GLU A 169 -2.90 4.54 -6.53
N ASP A 170 -4.04 4.06 -6.04
CA ASP A 170 -5.00 4.85 -5.25
C ASP A 170 -4.64 4.89 -3.76
N LYS A 171 -3.67 4.06 -3.32
CA LYS A 171 -3.23 3.90 -1.92
C LYS A 171 -4.42 3.65 -0.98
N THR A 172 -5.34 2.78 -1.39
CA THR A 172 -6.55 2.44 -0.64
C THR A 172 -7.07 1.06 -1.03
N PHE A 173 -7.94 0.48 -0.20
CA PHE A 173 -8.64 -0.77 -0.48
C PHE A 173 -10.11 -0.56 -0.87
N GLU A 174 -10.57 0.68 -1.02
CA GLU A 174 -11.97 1.00 -1.35
C GLU A 174 -12.43 0.39 -2.68
N ALA A 175 -11.53 0.23 -3.65
CA ALA A 175 -11.83 -0.39 -4.93
C ALA A 175 -11.95 -1.92 -4.87
N VAL A 176 -11.60 -2.56 -3.75
CA VAL A 176 -11.69 -4.02 -3.59
C VAL A 176 -13.17 -4.42 -3.52
N PRO A 177 -13.67 -5.25 -4.46
CA PRO A 177 -15.06 -5.66 -4.45
C PRO A 177 -15.41 -6.46 -3.20
N THR A 178 -16.66 -6.32 -2.76
CA THR A 178 -17.20 -6.99 -1.55
C THR A 178 -17.10 -8.52 -1.60
N LYS A 179 -16.90 -9.13 -2.78
CA LYS A 179 -16.63 -10.58 -2.88
C LYS A 179 -15.36 -11.02 -2.13
N TYR A 180 -14.37 -10.13 -1.96
CA TYR A 180 -13.13 -10.39 -1.19
C TYR A 180 -13.30 -10.13 0.32
N CYS A 181 -14.55 -10.04 0.76
CA CYS A 181 -15.07 -9.72 2.09
C CYS A 181 -15.65 -8.30 2.18
N PRO A 182 -16.96 -8.15 2.44
CA PRO A 182 -17.61 -6.84 2.47
C PRO A 182 -17.05 -5.95 3.57
N GLY A 183 -16.59 -4.76 3.19
CA GLY A 183 -16.21 -3.69 4.12
C GLY A 183 -14.95 -3.95 4.96
N VAL A 184 -14.22 -5.05 4.72
CA VAL A 184 -13.04 -5.41 5.50
C VAL A 184 -11.85 -5.73 4.61
N VAL A 185 -10.65 -5.53 5.13
CA VAL A 185 -9.41 -6.01 4.49
C VAL A 185 -8.93 -7.25 5.21
N ILE A 186 -8.86 -8.36 4.49
CA ILE A 186 -8.22 -9.59 4.96
C ILE A 186 -6.74 -9.56 4.58
N ALA A 187 -5.88 -9.54 5.59
CA ALA A 187 -4.45 -9.74 5.43
C ALA A 187 -4.01 -11.02 6.15
N MET A 188 -2.94 -11.64 5.69
CA MET A 188 -2.50 -12.95 6.17
C MET A 188 -1.01 -12.93 6.47
N ASN A 189 -0.55 -13.71 7.44
CA ASN A 189 0.88 -13.92 7.69
C ASN A 189 1.52 -14.97 6.76
N CYS A 190 0.83 -15.37 5.70
CA CYS A 190 1.32 -16.32 4.71
C CYS A 190 2.30 -15.60 3.80
N ARG A 191 3.56 -16.04 3.72
CA ARG A 191 4.59 -15.28 2.99
C ARG A 191 4.61 -15.70 1.52
N PRO A 192 4.73 -14.75 0.58
CA PRO A 192 4.70 -15.04 -0.85
C PRO A 192 5.93 -15.82 -1.36
N TYR A 193 6.97 -15.95 -0.52
CA TYR A 193 8.19 -16.72 -0.81
C TYR A 193 8.25 -18.07 -0.09
N ASP A 194 7.23 -18.45 0.69
CA ASP A 194 7.19 -19.75 1.35
C ASP A 194 6.90 -20.85 0.31
N PRO A 195 7.68 -21.96 0.27
CA PRO A 195 7.52 -22.99 -0.76
C PRO A 195 6.22 -23.80 -0.62
N VAL A 196 5.58 -23.75 0.55
CA VAL A 196 4.36 -24.51 0.87
C VAL A 196 3.08 -23.69 0.66
N ILE A 197 3.19 -22.41 0.29
CA ILE A 197 2.03 -21.58 0.00
C ILE A 197 1.38 -21.99 -1.32
N SER A 198 0.04 -22.00 -1.37
CA SER A 198 -0.70 -22.31 -2.59
C SER A 198 -1.90 -21.39 -2.74
N ALA A 199 -2.29 -21.11 -3.98
CA ALA A 199 -3.49 -20.32 -4.26
C ALA A 199 -4.74 -20.91 -3.59
N ARG A 200 -4.83 -22.26 -3.54
CA ARG A 200 -5.90 -22.99 -2.86
C ARG A 200 -5.91 -22.75 -1.35
N SER A 201 -4.74 -22.74 -0.69
CA SER A 201 -4.69 -22.51 0.76
C SER A 201 -5.06 -21.07 1.12
N ILE A 202 -4.72 -20.09 0.26
CA ILE A 202 -5.11 -18.68 0.43
C ILE A 202 -6.61 -18.48 0.16
N SER A 203 -7.14 -18.96 -0.97
CA SER A 203 -8.58 -18.93 -1.25
C SER A 203 -9.38 -19.61 -0.13
N GLY A 204 -8.91 -20.75 0.38
CA GLY A 204 -9.52 -21.42 1.53
C GLY A 204 -9.53 -20.59 2.82
N LYS A 205 -8.58 -19.66 3.02
CA LYS A 205 -8.61 -18.70 4.15
C LYS A 205 -9.72 -17.66 3.97
N TYR A 206 -9.93 -17.15 2.76
CA TYR A 206 -11.09 -16.30 2.45
C TYR A 206 -12.42 -17.03 2.66
N HIS A 207 -12.52 -18.28 2.20
CA HIS A 207 -13.75 -19.08 2.32
C HIS A 207 -14.14 -19.34 3.77
N ARG A 208 -13.17 -19.61 4.65
CA ARG A 208 -13.39 -19.74 6.10
C ARG A 208 -13.93 -18.47 6.76
N ARG A 209 -13.85 -17.33 6.09
CA ARG A 209 -14.40 -16.04 6.51
C ARG A 209 -15.70 -15.68 5.77
N LEU A 210 -16.39 -16.69 5.23
CA LEU A 210 -17.65 -16.57 4.48
C LEU A 210 -17.52 -15.83 3.14
N CYS A 211 -16.29 -15.65 2.64
CA CYS A 211 -16.01 -15.01 1.36
C CYS A 211 -15.83 -16.09 0.29
N THR A 212 -16.88 -16.88 0.06
CA THR A 212 -16.87 -18.13 -0.73
C THR A 212 -16.65 -17.93 -2.22
N ASN A 213 -16.84 -16.70 -2.72
CA ASN A 213 -16.71 -16.36 -4.14
C ASN A 213 -15.27 -15.98 -4.53
N VAL A 214 -14.32 -16.10 -3.60
CA VAL A 214 -12.90 -15.83 -3.86
C VAL A 214 -12.25 -17.09 -4.42
N GLU A 215 -11.94 -17.09 -5.71
CA GLU A 215 -11.37 -18.26 -6.37
C GLU A 215 -9.84 -18.30 -6.22
N ARG A 216 -9.24 -19.47 -6.47
CA ARG A 216 -7.77 -19.59 -6.43
C ARG A 216 -7.11 -18.81 -7.57
N GLU A 217 -7.81 -18.69 -8.70
CA GLU A 217 -7.41 -17.94 -9.90
C GLU A 217 -7.32 -16.43 -9.63
N ASP A 218 -8.00 -15.94 -8.60
CA ASP A 218 -7.93 -14.56 -8.14
C ASP A 218 -6.61 -14.24 -7.41
N MET A 219 -5.84 -15.22 -6.95
CA MET A 219 -4.67 -15.00 -6.10
C MET A 219 -3.42 -14.67 -6.92
N GLN A 220 -3.45 -13.64 -7.76
CA GLN A 220 -2.40 -13.39 -8.76
C GLN A 220 -1.27 -12.48 -8.26
N TYR A 221 -1.57 -11.60 -7.32
CA TYR A 221 -0.65 -10.61 -6.77
C TYR A 221 -0.71 -10.64 -5.24
N PHE A 222 0.39 -10.23 -4.61
CA PHE A 222 0.43 -9.91 -3.20
C PHE A 222 0.65 -8.41 -3.00
N LEU A 223 0.02 -7.86 -1.96
CA LEU A 223 0.30 -6.55 -1.40
C LEU A 223 0.82 -6.76 0.02
N ALA A 224 2.03 -6.31 0.29
CA ALA A 224 2.67 -6.43 1.59
C ALA A 224 2.43 -5.15 2.40
N VAL A 225 1.85 -5.31 3.57
CA VAL A 225 1.37 -4.23 4.44
C VAL A 225 1.90 -4.42 5.85
N VAL A 226 1.99 -3.33 6.62
CA VAL A 226 2.29 -3.42 8.05
C VAL A 226 1.02 -3.63 8.84
N ALA A 227 1.10 -4.39 9.93
CA ALA A 227 0.04 -4.42 10.91
C ALA A 227 -0.05 -3.07 11.63
N THR A 228 -1.26 -2.57 11.78
CA THR A 228 -1.60 -1.38 12.59
C THR A 228 -2.42 -1.84 13.78
N ASP A 229 -2.68 -0.91 14.71
CA ASP A 229 -3.64 -1.11 15.81
C ASP A 229 -5.07 -1.41 15.35
N ARG A 230 -5.41 -1.17 14.07
CA ARG A 230 -6.70 -1.54 13.48
C ARG A 230 -6.75 -2.96 12.93
N PHE A 231 -5.62 -3.67 12.85
CA PHE A 231 -5.63 -5.07 12.51
C PHE A 231 -5.86 -5.91 13.76
N SER A 232 -6.96 -6.65 13.77
CA SER A 232 -7.23 -7.67 14.79
C SER A 232 -6.77 -9.04 14.29
N PHE A 233 -5.93 -9.71 15.07
CA PHE A 233 -5.64 -11.12 14.85
C PHE A 233 -6.91 -11.94 15.09
N GLN A 234 -7.20 -12.84 14.16
CA GLN A 234 -8.34 -13.74 14.26
C GLN A 234 -7.82 -15.14 14.61
N ASP A 235 -7.69 -15.99 13.61
CA ASP A 235 -7.21 -17.36 13.71
C ASP A 235 -6.42 -17.72 12.44
N ASN A 236 -5.68 -18.83 12.48
CA ASN A 236 -5.02 -19.38 11.30
C ASN A 236 -4.14 -18.39 10.52
N GLY A 237 -3.53 -17.43 11.22
CA GLY A 237 -2.66 -16.43 10.59
C GLY A 237 -3.40 -15.34 9.82
N VAL A 238 -4.72 -15.19 10.02
CA VAL A 238 -5.54 -14.16 9.41
C VAL A 238 -5.65 -12.94 10.33
N TRP A 239 -5.54 -11.77 9.72
CA TRP A 239 -5.70 -10.47 10.35
C TRP A 239 -6.76 -9.68 9.60
N ILE A 240 -7.59 -8.96 10.34
CA ILE A 240 -8.69 -8.19 9.76
C ILE A 240 -8.59 -6.75 10.18
N ARG A 241 -8.60 -5.87 9.19
CA ARG A 241 -8.91 -4.44 9.35
C ARG A 241 -10.39 -4.26 9.00
N ASP A 242 -11.14 -3.70 9.93
CA ASP A 242 -12.61 -3.57 9.90
C ASP A 242 -13.14 -2.46 8.98
N THR A 243 -12.29 -1.97 8.07
CA THR A 243 -12.66 -0.99 7.05
C THR A 243 -11.75 -1.12 5.83
N THR A 244 -12.32 -0.96 4.63
CA THR A 244 -11.57 -0.78 3.39
C THR A 244 -11.22 0.69 3.13
N SER A 245 -11.82 1.61 3.87
CA SER A 245 -11.72 3.04 3.65
C SER A 245 -10.45 3.65 4.18
N GLY A 246 -10.14 4.82 3.62
CA GLY A 246 -9.01 5.64 3.99
C GLY A 246 -7.72 5.28 3.26
N GLN A 247 -6.72 6.14 3.45
CA GLN A 247 -5.40 5.96 2.87
C GLN A 247 -4.67 4.82 3.58
N PHE A 248 -3.94 4.03 2.80
CA PHE A 248 -3.26 2.86 3.27
C PHE A 248 -1.89 2.71 2.60
N ASP A 249 -0.83 2.55 3.40
CA ASP A 249 0.52 2.38 2.88
C ASP A 249 0.77 0.91 2.50
N ILE A 250 1.00 0.68 1.20
CA ILE A 250 1.48 -0.61 0.71
C ILE A 250 3.02 -0.54 0.68
N VAL A 251 3.68 -1.38 1.48
CA VAL A 251 5.15 -1.38 1.61
C VAL A 251 5.80 -1.90 0.33
N ALA A 252 5.26 -2.99 -0.19
CA ALA A 252 5.73 -3.64 -1.40
C ALA A 252 4.60 -4.44 -2.06
N TYR A 253 4.76 -4.75 -3.33
CA TYR A 253 3.82 -5.59 -4.07
C TYR A 253 4.55 -6.41 -5.13
N GLY A 254 3.93 -7.50 -5.58
CA GLY A 254 4.50 -8.32 -6.65
C GLY A 254 3.58 -9.43 -7.12
N GLU A 255 3.99 -10.06 -8.21
CA GLU A 255 3.30 -11.20 -8.80
C GLU A 255 3.50 -12.47 -7.98
N MET A 256 2.44 -13.26 -7.87
CA MET A 256 2.52 -14.62 -7.34
C MET A 256 2.94 -15.58 -8.43
N THR A 257 4.11 -16.19 -8.25
CA THR A 257 4.51 -17.36 -9.02
C THR A 257 4.13 -18.61 -8.25
N TRP A 258 2.93 -19.12 -8.50
CA TRP A 258 2.51 -20.37 -7.88
C TRP A 258 3.34 -21.52 -8.43
N PRO A 259 3.76 -22.48 -7.58
CA PRO A 259 4.25 -23.75 -8.07
C PRO A 259 3.21 -24.32 -9.05
N PRO A 260 3.63 -24.95 -10.16
CA PRO A 260 2.69 -25.62 -11.04
C PRO A 260 1.85 -26.57 -10.19
N PRO A 261 0.53 -26.68 -10.45
CA PRO A 261 -0.28 -27.70 -9.79
C PRO A 261 0.45 -29.03 -9.97
N MET A 262 0.59 -29.81 -8.89
CA MET A 262 1.14 -31.15 -9.05
C MET A 262 0.39 -31.82 -10.20
N PRO A 263 1.10 -32.42 -11.17
CA PRO A 263 0.42 -33.19 -12.20
C PRO A 263 -0.52 -34.18 -11.51
N PRO A 264 -1.68 -34.50 -12.11
CA PRO A 264 -2.51 -35.58 -11.63
C PRO A 264 -1.57 -36.75 -11.42
N THR A 265 -1.37 -37.14 -10.18
CA THR A 265 -0.53 -38.28 -9.92
C THR A 265 -1.39 -39.45 -10.35
N ASP A 266 -1.01 -40.10 -11.44
CA ASP A 266 -1.46 -41.44 -11.82
C ASP A 266 -0.95 -42.46 -10.78
N TRP A 267 -1.13 -42.17 -9.48
CA TRP A 267 -1.00 -43.20 -8.46
C TRP A 267 -2.13 -44.19 -8.75
N PRO A 268 -1.81 -45.46 -9.05
CA PRO A 268 -2.84 -46.46 -9.15
C PRO A 268 -3.60 -46.43 -7.82
N THR A 269 -4.92 -46.24 -7.90
CA THR A 269 -5.82 -46.53 -6.80
C THR A 269 -5.43 -47.91 -6.30
N ALA A 270 -4.98 -48.03 -5.05
CA ALA A 270 -4.67 -49.30 -4.43
C ALA A 270 -5.95 -50.15 -4.47
N SER A 271 -6.06 -50.97 -5.50
CA SER A 271 -7.11 -51.95 -5.72
C SER A 271 -6.45 -53.29 -5.44
N GLY A 272 -6.64 -53.77 -4.21
CA GLY A 272 -6.00 -54.99 -3.74
C GLY A 272 -5.84 -55.03 -2.23
N TRP A 273 -6.95 -54.86 -1.50
CA TRP A 273 -7.09 -55.31 -0.10
C TRP A 273 -8.53 -55.77 0.18
N ASP A 274 -9.17 -56.38 -0.82
CA ASP A 274 -10.37 -57.18 -0.59
C ASP A 274 -10.00 -58.64 -0.90
N ASP A 275 -9.46 -59.32 0.11
CA ASP A 275 -9.42 -60.79 0.22
C ASP A 275 -10.67 -61.27 0.98
#